data_AF-A0A357XWK8-F1
#
_entry.id   AF-A0A357XWK8-F1
#
_cell.length_a   1.000
_cell.length_b   1.000
_cell.length_c   1.000
_cell.angle_alpha   90.00
_cell.angle_beta   90.00
_cell.angle_gamma   90.00
#
_symmetry.space_group_name_H-M   'P 1'
#
loop_
_entity.id
_entity.type
_entity.pdbx_description
1 polymer ?
#
loop_
_entity_poly.entity_id
_entity_poly.type
_entity_poly.pdbx_seq_one_letter_code
_entity_poly.pdbx_strand_id
1 'polypeptide(L)'
;MDVPAFTAPSFTASSFTALSFEGALERLEEIVRQLDDGKTDLETSLSRYEEGIGLLRHCHSLLGDARRRIEMLRGVDPNGGPIVETKNESDFRTEIH
;
A
#
# COMPACT_ATOMS: atom_id res chain seq x y z
N MET A 1 -38.31 -26.39 4.39
CA MET A 1 -36.99 -26.44 3.73
C MET A 1 -36.11 -25.48 4.52
N ASP A 2 -35.29 -26.02 5.43
CA ASP A 2 -34.34 -25.26 6.23
C ASP A 2 -33.30 -24.63 5.31
N VAL A 3 -33.26 -23.30 5.28
CA VAL A 3 -32.17 -22.53 4.70
C VAL A 3 -30.99 -22.60 5.68
N PRO A 4 -29.84 -23.18 5.31
CA PRO A 4 -28.67 -23.19 6.18
C PRO A 4 -28.13 -21.76 6.34
N ALA A 5 -27.77 -21.41 7.58
CA ALA A 5 -27.14 -20.15 7.92
C ALA A 5 -25.87 -19.94 7.09
N PHE A 6 -25.85 -18.86 6.30
CA PHE A 6 -24.64 -18.39 5.64
C PHE A 6 -23.71 -17.83 6.71
N THR A 7 -22.87 -18.71 7.27
CA THR A 7 -21.79 -18.34 8.17
C THR A 7 -20.85 -17.42 7.41
N ALA A 8 -20.81 -16.15 7.80
CA ALA A 8 -19.93 -15.17 7.18
C ALA A 8 -18.46 -15.64 7.31
N PRO A 9 -17.67 -15.60 6.22
CA PRO A 9 -16.26 -15.95 6.30
C PRO A 9 -15.52 -14.95 7.19
N SER A 10 -14.70 -15.49 8.10
CA SER A 10 -13.81 -14.73 8.97
C SER A 10 -12.73 -14.07 8.11
N PHE A 11 -12.85 -12.75 7.93
CA PHE A 11 -11.90 -11.93 7.18
C PHE A 11 -10.58 -11.81 7.95
N THR A 12 -9.67 -12.76 7.72
CA THR A 12 -8.33 -12.76 8.33
C THR A 12 -7.39 -11.87 7.50
N ALA A 13 -7.48 -10.56 7.74
CA ALA A 13 -6.84 -9.49 6.96
C ALA A 13 -5.32 -9.28 7.18
N SER A 14 -4.54 -10.26 7.67
CA SER A 14 -3.33 -9.91 8.46
C SER A 14 -1.96 -10.46 8.00
N SER A 15 -1.78 -11.01 6.80
CA SER A 15 -0.46 -11.56 6.39
C SER A 15 0.25 -10.86 5.23
N PHE A 16 -0.41 -10.01 4.45
CA PHE A 16 0.17 -9.41 3.23
C PHE A 16 0.92 -8.08 3.47
N THR A 17 0.67 -7.40 4.59
CA THR A 17 1.30 -6.11 4.93
C THR A 17 2.80 -6.20 5.20
N ALA A 18 3.33 -7.43 5.35
CA ALA A 18 4.77 -7.70 5.56
C ALA A 18 5.53 -8.01 4.26
N LEU A 19 4.85 -8.14 3.12
CA LEU A 19 5.48 -8.47 1.84
C LEU A 19 6.29 -7.28 1.30
N SER A 20 7.42 -7.59 0.65
CA SER A 20 8.12 -6.64 -0.21
C SER A 20 7.26 -6.32 -1.44
N PHE A 21 7.59 -5.24 -2.16
CA PHE A 21 6.86 -4.87 -3.38
C PHE A 21 6.85 -6.02 -4.40
N GLU A 22 8.00 -6.66 -4.64
CA GLU A 22 8.11 -7.80 -5.55
C GLU A 22 7.27 -8.99 -5.08
N GLY A 23 7.32 -9.34 -3.78
CA GLY A 23 6.53 -10.45 -3.24
C GLY A 23 5.02 -10.19 -3.28
N ALA A 24 4.61 -8.95 -3.05
CA ALA A 24 3.20 -8.56 -3.17
C ALA A 24 2.72 -8.60 -4.63
N LEU A 25 3.57 -8.20 -5.57
CA LEU A 25 3.28 -8.26 -7.00
C LEU A 25 3.19 -9.71 -7.51
N GLU A 26 4.15 -10.57 -7.16
CA GLU A 26 4.13 -11.99 -7.51
C GLU A 26 2.86 -12.68 -6.99
N ARG A 27 2.46 -12.39 -5.75
CA ARG A 27 1.23 -12.92 -5.18
C ARG A 27 -0.01 -12.43 -5.93
N LEU A 28 -0.04 -11.16 -6.34
CA LEU A 28 -1.14 -10.60 -7.12
C LEU A 28 -1.25 -11.29 -8.49
N GLU A 29 -0.13 -11.54 -9.18
CA GLU A 29 -0.10 -12.27 -10.45
C GLU A 29 -0.63 -13.71 -10.29
N GLU A 30 -0.28 -14.38 -9.21
CA GLU A 30 -0.77 -15.71 -8.89
C GLU A 30 -2.30 -15.72 -8.70
N ILE A 31 -2.83 -14.75 -7.97
CA ILE A 31 -4.28 -14.56 -7.75
C ILE A 31 -4.99 -14.33 -9.08
N VAL A 32 -4.47 -13.44 -9.92
CA VAL A 32 -5.04 -13.17 -11.25
C VAL A 32 -5.07 -14.44 -12.10
N ARG A 33 -3.98 -15.22 -12.09
CA ARG A 33 -3.90 -16.49 -12.81
C ARG A 33 -4.91 -17.52 -12.30
N GLN A 34 -5.14 -17.57 -10.98
CA GLN A 34 -6.14 -18.46 -10.37
C GLN A 34 -7.57 -18.04 -10.68
N LEU A 35 -7.84 -16.73 -10.81
CA LEU A 35 -9.15 -16.21 -11.22
C LEU A 35 -9.42 -16.45 -12.71
N ASP A 36 -8.39 -16.36 -13.56
CA ASP A 36 -8.50 -16.56 -15.01
C ASP A 36 -8.70 -18.04 -15.41
N ASP A 37 -8.12 -18.98 -14.64
CA ASP A 37 -8.26 -20.42 -14.91
C ASP A 37 -9.71 -20.93 -14.71
N GLY A 38 -10.60 -20.14 -14.09
CA GLY A 38 -12.05 -20.36 -14.07
C GLY A 38 -12.52 -21.63 -13.36
N LYS A 39 -11.64 -22.35 -12.66
CA LYS A 39 -11.93 -23.60 -11.93
C LYS A 39 -12.33 -23.36 -10.47
N THR A 40 -12.41 -22.12 -10.05
CA THR A 40 -12.64 -21.72 -8.66
C THR A 40 -14.12 -21.46 -8.41
N ASP A 41 -14.61 -21.94 -7.26
CA ASP A 41 -15.96 -21.65 -6.81
C ASP A 41 -16.16 -20.14 -6.57
N LEU A 42 -17.41 -19.68 -6.59
CA LEU A 42 -17.76 -18.26 -6.42
C LEU A 42 -17.19 -17.69 -5.11
N GLU A 43 -17.28 -18.44 -4.01
CA GLU A 43 -16.76 -18.00 -2.71
C GLU A 43 -15.23 -17.84 -2.75
N THR A 44 -14.54 -18.78 -3.40
CA THR A 44 -13.08 -18.72 -3.55
C THR A 44 -12.66 -17.55 -4.45
N SER A 45 -13.42 -17.31 -5.51
CA SER A 45 -13.18 -16.19 -6.44
C SER A 45 -13.33 -14.84 -5.74
N LEU A 46 -14.36 -14.69 -4.88
CA LEU A 46 -14.54 -13.50 -4.05
C LEU A 46 -13.38 -13.30 -3.07
N SER A 47 -13.00 -14.34 -2.34
CA SER A 47 -11.88 -14.27 -1.38
C SER A 47 -10.56 -13.88 -2.06
N ARG A 48 -10.28 -14.48 -3.24
CA ARG A 48 -9.11 -14.16 -4.05
C ARG A 48 -9.12 -12.72 -4.57
N TYR A 49 -10.28 -12.25 -5.01
CA TYR A 49 -10.43 -10.86 -5.44
C TYR A 49 -10.15 -9.87 -4.29
N GLU A 50 -10.69 -10.13 -3.09
CA GLU A 50 -10.43 -9.32 -1.90
C GLU A 50 -8.94 -9.31 -1.52
N GLU A 51 -8.28 -10.47 -1.57
CA GLU A 51 -6.84 -10.60 -1.37
C GLU A 51 -6.05 -9.75 -2.39
N GLY A 52 -6.43 -9.81 -3.67
CA GLY A 52 -5.83 -9.01 -4.74
C GLY A 52 -5.97 -7.50 -4.52
N ILE A 53 -7.14 -7.04 -4.08
CA ILE A 53 -7.35 -5.62 -3.73
C ILE A 53 -6.48 -5.21 -2.54
N GLY A 54 -6.33 -6.07 -1.53
CA GLY A 54 -5.43 -5.85 -0.40
C GLY A 54 -3.97 -5.65 -0.85
N LEU A 55 -3.49 -6.53 -1.73
CA LEU A 55 -2.13 -6.46 -2.28
C LEU A 55 -1.92 -5.20 -3.13
N LEU A 56 -2.87 -4.83 -3.98
CA LEU A 56 -2.83 -3.59 -4.76
C LEU A 56 -2.66 -2.36 -3.85
N ARG A 57 -3.45 -2.27 -2.78
CA ARG A 57 -3.35 -1.18 -1.81
C ARG A 57 -1.98 -1.15 -1.12
N HIS A 58 -1.45 -2.31 -0.76
CA HIS A 58 -0.11 -2.43 -0.16
C HIS A 58 0.98 -1.94 -1.12
N CYS A 59 0.96 -2.38 -2.38
CA CYS A 59 1.88 -1.93 -3.42
C CYS A 59 1.85 -0.40 -3.60
N HIS A 60 0.65 0.19 -3.64
CA HIS A 60 0.51 1.65 -3.72
C HIS A 60 1.10 2.36 -2.50
N SER A 61 0.94 1.80 -1.29
CA SER A 61 1.55 2.36 -0.08
C SER A 61 3.07 2.35 -0.17
N LEU A 62 3.67 1.21 -0.56
CA LEU A 62 5.13 1.08 -0.71
C LEU A 62 5.70 2.10 -1.72
N LEU A 63 5.03 2.26 -2.87
CA LEU A 63 5.42 3.26 -3.87
C LEU A 63 5.29 4.69 -3.33
N GLY A 64 4.22 4.97 -2.58
CA GLY A 64 4.04 6.26 -1.91
C GLY A 64 5.16 6.56 -0.92
N ASP A 65 5.59 5.58 -0.14
CA ASP A 65 6.66 5.70 0.85
C ASP A 65 8.01 5.95 0.16
N ALA A 66 8.30 5.20 -0.91
CA ALA A 66 9.48 5.40 -1.73
C ALA A 66 9.50 6.82 -2.34
N ARG A 67 8.37 7.30 -2.86
CA ARG A 67 8.23 8.66 -3.40
C ARG A 67 8.52 9.72 -2.35
N ARG A 68 7.94 9.62 -1.15
CA ARG A 68 8.20 10.57 -0.06
C ARG A 68 9.67 10.59 0.34
N ARG A 69 10.32 9.43 0.35
CA ARG A 69 11.76 9.34 0.64
C ARG A 69 12.61 10.05 -0.42
N ILE A 70 12.24 9.93 -1.70
CA ILE A 70 12.90 10.64 -2.80
C ILE A 70 12.68 12.16 -2.68
N GLU A 71 11.47 12.61 -2.35
CA GLU A 71 11.14 14.03 -2.15
C GLU A 71 11.98 14.66 -1.03
N MET A 72 12.10 13.98 0.11
CA MET A 72 12.97 14.41 1.22
C MET A 72 14.44 14.51 0.79
N LEU A 73 14.95 13.56 0.02
CA LEU A 73 16.33 13.58 -0.46
C LEU A 73 16.60 14.66 -1.51
N ARG A 74 15.60 15.00 -2.33
CA ARG A 74 15.75 16.01 -3.38
C ARG A 74 15.60 17.43 -2.85
N GLY A 75 15.06 17.62 -1.65
CA GLY A 75 14.75 18.96 -1.13
C GLY A 75 13.60 19.61 -1.89
N VAL A 76 12.64 18.82 -2.38
CA VAL A 76 11.54 19.30 -3.24
C VAL A 76 10.21 18.69 -2.78
N ASP A 77 9.15 19.50 -2.70
CA ASP A 77 7.79 19.11 -2.35
C ASP A 77 7.11 18.30 -3.50
N PRO A 78 5.99 17.59 -3.24
CA PRO A 78 5.29 16.78 -4.24
C PRO A 78 4.79 17.51 -5.49
N ASN A 79 4.78 18.85 -5.49
CA ASN A 79 4.47 19.71 -6.65
C ASN A 79 5.71 20.22 -7.39
N GLY A 80 6.92 19.84 -6.97
CA GLY A 80 8.16 20.26 -7.61
C GLY A 80 8.74 21.59 -7.11
N GLY A 81 8.19 22.17 -6.04
CA GLY A 81 8.72 23.37 -5.39
C GLY A 81 9.80 23.03 -4.35
N PRO A 82 10.80 23.90 -4.15
CA PRO A 82 11.85 23.66 -3.16
C PRO A 82 11.25 23.63 -1.74
N ILE A 83 11.58 22.61 -0.93
CA ILE A 83 11.35 22.68 0.52
C ILE A 83 12.36 23.65 1.12
N VAL A 84 11.96 24.92 1.21
CA VAL A 84 12.70 25.90 2.00
C VAL A 84 12.44 25.61 3.47
N GLU A 85 13.36 24.88 4.12
CA GLU A 85 13.53 25.05 5.56
C GLU A 85 13.90 26.52 5.79
N THR A 86 12.92 27.33 6.18
CA THR A 86 13.18 28.68 6.69
C THR A 86 13.97 28.50 7.97
N LYS A 87 15.30 28.52 7.87
CA LYS A 87 16.17 28.82 9.01
C LYS A 87 15.68 30.15 9.53
N ASN A 88 14.99 30.10 10.66
CA ASN A 88 14.38 31.26 11.29
C ASN A 88 15.50 32.30 11.50
N GLU A 89 15.30 33.50 10.95
CA GLU A 89 16.26 34.61 10.98
C GLU A 89 16.59 35.07 12.42
N SER A 90 15.89 34.52 13.41
CA SER A 90 16.12 34.71 14.84
C SER A 90 17.40 34.08 15.39
N ASP A 91 18.04 33.13 14.69
CA ASP A 91 19.27 32.49 15.16
C ASP A 91 20.55 33.27 14.82
N PHE A 92 20.47 34.28 13.94
CA PHE A 92 21.66 35.03 13.49
C PHE A 92 21.93 36.33 14.29
N ARG A 93 21.13 36.65 15.32
CA ARG A 93 21.20 37.95 16.04
C ARG A 93 21.59 37.87 17.52
N THR A 94 22.40 36.90 17.94
CA THR A 94 22.90 36.85 19.35
C THR A 94 24.42 37.05 19.47
N GLU A 95 25.11 37.50 18.43
CA GLU A 95 26.58 37.63 18.50
C GLU A 95 27.14 38.91 17.87
N ILE A 96 26.52 40.08 18.11
CA ILE A 96 27.21 41.39 17.99
C ILE A 96 26.57 42.43 18.94
N HIS A 97 26.93 42.40 20.23
CA HIS A 97 27.28 43.55 21.11
C HIS A 97 27.39 43.11 22.57
#